data_AF-A0A2E2B5W6-F1
#
_entry.id   AF-A0A2E2B5W6-F1
#
_cell.length_a   1.000
_cell.length_b   1.000
_cell.length_c   1.000
_cell.angle_alpha   90.00
_cell.angle_beta   90.00
_cell.angle_gamma   90.00
#
_symmetry.space_group_name_H-M   'P 1'
#
loop_
_entity.id
_entity.type
_entity.pdbx_description
1 polymer ?
#
loop_
_entity_poly.entity_id
_entity_poly.type
_entity_poly.pdbx_seq_one_letter_code
_entity_poly.pdbx_strand_id
1 'polypeptide(L)'
;MPHRFVLTCTLLFMTLLAGCQTQQHVIRDTWGDFERSVKGERTQYSDRETEQSKRMAGRFAQRGTVENENPGDPLRPASQEFWAIRLASFAGLDQQNQAQQLIEELNRINVNDVWMTDEDGYTHVNRGKFNDPTKPDVQSALRQSRMLKVGNDRPFTAARLVAARPAMEVTASDMDLKRYRDQGLYSLQVAVYDDTAGPNYQQLAEQAAANLRQDGDQAFFYHGKFRSMITVGLFTYDQAWLKRMNVGDTYSQQVLKLQEKYPFNLFNGRTVIEKVSGQKVREQPSFLVQVR
;
A
#
# COMPACT_ATOMS: atom_id res chain seq x y z
N MET A 1 -29.36 80.91 21.96
CA MET A 1 -28.56 80.41 20.83
C MET A 1 -27.95 79.07 21.22
N PRO A 2 -27.81 78.11 20.30
CA PRO A 2 -28.62 76.89 20.34
C PRO A 2 -27.84 75.55 20.51
N HIS A 3 -28.64 74.48 20.58
CA HIS A 3 -28.41 73.06 20.24
C HIS A 3 -27.57 72.18 21.20
N ARG A 4 -28.08 71.08 21.78
CA ARG A 4 -28.76 69.85 21.27
C ARG A 4 -27.79 68.80 20.68
N PHE A 5 -28.00 67.54 21.12
CA PHE A 5 -27.70 66.24 20.44
C PHE A 5 -26.24 65.74 20.60
N VAL A 6 -25.88 64.46 20.80
CA VAL A 6 -26.48 63.11 20.71
C VAL A 6 -25.47 62.14 21.40
N LEU A 7 -25.85 61.37 22.42
CA LEU A 7 -26.14 59.92 22.42
C LEU A 7 -25.32 59.02 21.47
N THR A 8 -25.10 57.77 21.87
CA THR A 8 -24.78 56.59 21.04
C THR A 8 -23.42 56.53 20.32
N CYS A 9 -22.50 55.74 20.88
CA CYS A 9 -21.82 54.65 20.16
C CYS A 9 -21.20 53.65 21.15
N THR A 10 -22.07 52.91 21.81
CA THR A 10 -21.81 51.54 22.25
C THR A 10 -21.87 50.64 21.00
N LEU A 11 -21.06 49.58 20.95
CA LEU A 11 -20.96 48.56 19.89
C LEU A 11 -20.18 48.95 18.62
N LEU A 12 -18.87 48.67 18.58
CA LEU A 12 -18.23 47.92 17.49
C LEU A 12 -16.75 47.63 17.77
N PHE A 13 -16.39 46.64 18.59
CA PHE A 13 -15.06 46.02 18.51
C PHE A 13 -15.11 44.63 19.17
N MET A 14 -15.97 43.77 18.62
CA MET A 14 -16.21 42.41 19.11
C MET A 14 -16.42 41.42 17.94
N THR A 15 -15.68 41.58 16.85
CA THR A 15 -15.73 40.65 15.70
C THR A 15 -14.44 40.73 14.87
N LEU A 16 -13.34 40.16 15.35
CA LEU A 16 -12.20 39.74 14.52
C LEU A 16 -11.30 38.71 15.25
N LEU A 17 -11.91 37.78 15.98
CA LEU A 17 -11.27 36.53 16.42
C LEU A 17 -12.06 35.34 15.83
N ALA A 18 -12.27 35.37 14.52
CA ALA A 18 -12.77 34.21 13.81
C ALA A 18 -11.57 33.38 13.31
N GLY A 19 -11.28 32.30 14.04
CA GLY A 19 -10.86 31.05 13.42
C GLY A 19 -9.43 30.93 12.90
N CYS A 20 -8.42 31.17 13.74
CA CYS A 20 -7.17 30.41 13.57
C CYS A 20 -7.25 29.22 14.52
N GLN A 21 -8.02 28.21 14.13
CA GLN A 21 -8.07 26.93 14.84
C GLN A 21 -6.74 26.24 14.56
N THR A 22 -5.78 26.46 15.46
CA THR A 22 -4.42 25.92 15.42
C THR A 22 -4.54 24.40 15.34
N GLN A 23 -4.29 23.85 14.16
CA GLN A 23 -4.23 22.42 13.93
C GLN A 23 -2.95 21.92 14.60
N GLN A 24 -3.00 21.68 15.91
CA GLN A 24 -1.98 20.93 16.63
C GLN A 24 -2.01 19.49 16.10
N HIS A 25 -1.28 19.25 15.01
CA HIS A 25 -0.93 17.91 14.59
C HIS A 25 0.09 17.37 15.58
N VAL A 26 -0.41 16.84 16.69
CA VAL A 26 0.33 15.89 17.52
C VAL A 26 0.77 14.77 16.57
N ILE A 27 2.06 14.45 16.58
CA ILE A 27 2.63 13.25 15.96
C ILE A 27 1.97 12.05 16.66
N ARG A 28 0.75 11.72 16.22
CA ARG A 28 0.03 10.54 16.68
C ARG A 28 0.66 9.34 16.00
N ASP A 29 0.68 8.23 16.72
CA ASP A 29 0.99 6.92 16.17
C ASP A 29 -0.18 6.54 15.23
N THR A 30 -0.20 7.15 14.04
CA THR A 30 -1.36 7.19 13.12
C THR A 30 -1.79 5.80 12.67
N TRP A 31 -0.88 4.83 12.73
CA TRP A 31 -1.14 3.44 12.42
C TRP A 31 -2.10 2.78 13.42
N GLY A 32 -1.86 2.94 14.72
CA GLY A 32 -2.70 2.34 15.76
C GLY A 32 -4.05 3.04 15.97
N ASP A 33 -4.15 4.33 15.61
CA ASP A 33 -5.42 5.07 15.66
C ASP A 33 -6.32 4.74 14.46
N PHE A 34 -5.76 4.55 13.26
CA PHE A 34 -6.53 4.14 12.09
C PHE A 34 -7.10 2.72 12.23
N GLU A 35 -6.32 1.76 12.73
CA GLU A 35 -6.82 0.40 12.98
C GLU A 35 -8.00 0.36 13.96
N ARG A 36 -8.01 1.27 14.95
CA ARG A 36 -9.10 1.40 15.93
C ARG A 36 -10.35 2.04 15.33
N SER A 37 -10.22 3.04 14.46
CA SER A 37 -11.36 3.69 13.79
C SER A 37 -12.11 2.71 12.86
N VAL A 38 -11.40 1.90 12.07
CA VAL A 38 -12.04 1.04 11.07
C VAL A 38 -12.67 -0.23 11.66
N LYS A 39 -12.15 -0.77 12.77
CA LYS A 39 -12.65 -2.03 13.36
C LYS A 39 -13.92 -1.86 14.21
N GLY A 40 -14.33 -0.63 14.56
CA GLY A 40 -15.43 -0.38 15.50
C GLY A 40 -16.74 0.14 14.87
N GLU A 41 -16.70 0.80 13.71
CA GLU A 41 -17.85 1.55 13.20
C GLU A 41 -18.16 1.24 11.73
N ARG A 42 -19.45 1.21 11.38
CA ARG A 42 -19.92 1.10 9.99
C ARG A 42 -19.43 2.30 9.20
N THR A 43 -18.32 2.12 8.49
CA THR A 43 -17.81 3.09 7.52
C THR A 43 -18.80 3.17 6.36
N GLN A 44 -19.29 4.38 6.05
CA GLN A 44 -20.07 4.61 4.84
C GLN A 44 -19.14 5.11 3.75
N TYR A 45 -19.22 4.49 2.58
CA TYR A 45 -18.54 4.94 1.39
C TYR A 45 -19.40 5.99 0.69
N SER A 46 -18.77 7.06 0.22
CA SER A 46 -19.43 7.95 -0.72
C SER A 46 -19.17 7.43 -2.12
N ASP A 47 -20.20 7.34 -2.95
CA ASP A 47 -20.05 7.06 -4.39
C ASP A 47 -19.58 8.30 -5.17
N ARG A 48 -19.15 9.36 -4.49
CA ARG A 48 -18.64 10.56 -5.14
C ARG A 48 -17.28 10.25 -5.77
N GLU A 49 -17.31 10.05 -7.08
CA GLU A 49 -16.11 9.95 -7.90
C GLU A 49 -15.39 11.31 -7.90
N THR A 50 -14.15 11.34 -7.41
CA THR A 50 -13.28 12.52 -7.39
C THR A 50 -12.28 12.46 -8.55
N GLU A 51 -11.70 13.59 -8.93
CA GLU A 51 -10.60 13.57 -9.93
C GLU A 51 -9.41 12.72 -9.44
N GLN A 52 -9.16 12.72 -8.14
CA GLN A 52 -8.18 11.83 -7.53
C GLN A 52 -8.54 10.35 -7.73
N SER A 53 -9.80 9.94 -7.52
CA SER A 53 -10.22 8.55 -7.73
C SER A 53 -10.09 8.13 -9.18
N LYS A 54 -10.45 9.00 -10.13
CA LYS A 54 -10.30 8.74 -11.57
C LYS A 54 -8.85 8.50 -11.96
N ARG A 55 -7.93 9.32 -11.45
CA ARG A 55 -6.49 9.18 -11.73
C ARG A 55 -5.92 7.87 -11.19
N MET A 56 -6.34 7.44 -10.00
CA MET A 56 -5.89 6.16 -9.44
C MET A 56 -6.54 4.95 -10.11
N ALA A 57 -7.81 5.03 -10.51
CA ALA A 57 -8.47 3.99 -11.30
C ALA A 57 -7.87 3.84 -12.72
N GLY A 58 -7.18 4.87 -13.21
CA GLY A 58 -6.56 4.91 -14.53
C GLY A 58 -7.59 5.16 -15.64
N ARG A 59 -7.10 5.43 -16.86
CA ARG A 59 -7.95 5.74 -18.04
C ARG A 59 -8.84 4.57 -18.52
N PHE A 60 -8.73 3.39 -17.91
CA PHE A 60 -9.55 2.24 -18.28
C PHE A 60 -11.01 2.34 -17.78
N ALA A 61 -11.30 3.16 -16.77
CA ALA A 61 -12.68 3.37 -16.31
C ALA A 61 -13.57 4.14 -17.30
N GLN A 62 -13.00 4.89 -18.27
CA GLN A 62 -13.78 5.61 -19.29
C GLN A 62 -14.12 4.76 -20.53
N ARG A 63 -13.75 3.48 -20.56
CA ARG A 63 -14.13 2.54 -21.62
C ARG A 63 -14.92 1.37 -21.02
N GLY A 64 -16.17 1.62 -20.63
CA GLY A 64 -17.12 0.55 -20.36
C GLY A 64 -18.03 0.79 -19.17
N THR A 65 -19.07 1.59 -19.37
CA THR A 65 -20.37 1.27 -18.76
C THR A 65 -20.91 0.03 -19.47
N VAL A 66 -21.02 -1.03 -18.69
CA VAL A 66 -21.70 -2.33 -18.89
C VAL A 66 -22.66 -2.40 -20.07
N GLU A 67 -22.37 -3.29 -21.04
CA GLU A 67 -23.37 -4.16 -21.64
C GLU A 67 -22.72 -5.41 -22.26
N ASN A 68 -23.29 -6.56 -21.88
CA ASN A 68 -23.18 -7.89 -22.46
C ASN A 68 -21.90 -8.73 -22.32
N GLU A 69 -22.16 -9.94 -21.83
CA GLU A 69 -21.30 -11.10 -21.76
C GLU A 69 -20.62 -11.39 -23.11
N ASN A 70 -19.30 -11.56 -23.11
CA ASN A 70 -18.62 -12.35 -24.14
C ASN A 70 -17.44 -13.10 -23.47
N PRO A 71 -17.37 -14.43 -23.58
CA PRO A 71 -16.30 -15.22 -22.97
C PRO A 71 -15.05 -15.12 -23.84
N GLY A 72 -13.92 -14.74 -23.22
CA GLY A 72 -12.61 -14.80 -23.85
C GLY A 72 -12.10 -13.44 -24.30
N ASP A 73 -11.57 -12.67 -23.36
CA ASP A 73 -10.57 -11.65 -23.68
C ASP A 73 -9.19 -12.33 -23.69
N PRO A 74 -8.53 -12.49 -24.85
CA PRO A 74 -7.27 -13.22 -24.98
C PRO A 74 -6.05 -12.43 -24.46
N LEU A 75 -6.23 -11.21 -23.95
CA LEU A 75 -5.14 -10.34 -23.52
C LEU A 75 -5.02 -10.16 -21.99
N ARG A 76 -5.88 -10.82 -21.21
CA ARG A 76 -5.70 -10.93 -19.77
C ARG A 76 -4.80 -12.15 -19.49
N PRO A 77 -3.56 -12.02 -18.98
CA PRO A 77 -2.91 -13.16 -18.38
C PRO A 77 -3.78 -13.53 -17.19
N ALA A 78 -4.59 -14.58 -17.33
CA ALA A 78 -5.19 -15.24 -16.19
C ALA A 78 -4.05 -15.45 -15.20
N SER A 79 -4.21 -14.98 -13.96
CA SER A 79 -3.32 -15.34 -12.87
C SER A 79 -3.50 -16.85 -12.68
N GLN A 80 -2.85 -17.63 -13.52
CA GLN A 80 -2.91 -19.07 -13.47
C GLN A 80 -2.25 -19.43 -12.14
N GLU A 81 -3.09 -19.84 -11.19
CA GLU A 81 -2.64 -20.60 -10.05
C GLU A 81 -1.79 -21.74 -10.60
N PHE A 82 -0.53 -21.77 -10.21
CA PHE A 82 0.35 -22.88 -10.53
C PHE A 82 0.77 -23.53 -9.23
N TRP A 83 1.37 -24.70 -9.34
CA TRP A 83 1.90 -25.47 -8.23
C TRP A 83 3.41 -25.31 -8.19
N ALA A 84 3.94 -25.26 -6.98
CA ALA A 84 5.38 -25.22 -6.76
C ALA A 84 5.75 -26.19 -5.63
N ILE A 85 7.02 -26.59 -5.58
CA ILE A 85 7.55 -27.39 -4.49
C ILE A 85 8.19 -26.44 -3.49
N ARG A 86 7.59 -26.26 -2.31
CA ARG A 86 8.17 -25.44 -1.24
C ARG A 86 9.32 -26.21 -0.59
N LEU A 87 10.53 -25.65 -0.68
CA LEU A 87 11.76 -26.24 -0.14
C LEU A 87 12.00 -25.79 1.31
N ALA A 88 11.88 -24.49 1.57
CA ALA A 88 12.11 -23.89 2.89
C ALA A 88 11.24 -22.66 3.12
N SER A 89 11.08 -22.31 4.39
CA SER A 89 10.39 -21.09 4.84
C SER A 89 11.25 -20.41 5.90
N PHE A 90 11.50 -19.12 5.71
CA PHE A 90 12.30 -18.30 6.62
C PHE A 90 11.41 -17.24 7.26
N ALA A 91 11.69 -16.92 8.52
CA ALA A 91 10.99 -15.91 9.29
C ALA A 91 11.99 -14.97 9.97
N GLY A 92 11.55 -13.75 10.25
CA GLY A 92 12.32 -12.75 11.00
C GLY A 92 12.98 -11.70 10.10
N LEU A 93 13.75 -10.80 10.71
CA LEU A 93 14.29 -9.62 10.01
C LEU A 93 15.23 -9.96 8.85
N ASP A 94 15.88 -11.12 8.92
CA ASP A 94 16.89 -11.57 7.94
C ASP A 94 16.37 -12.64 6.97
N GLN A 95 15.06 -12.91 6.97
CA GLN A 95 14.47 -14.01 6.20
C GLN A 95 14.75 -13.96 4.69
N GLN A 96 14.82 -12.76 4.11
CA GLN A 96 15.12 -12.58 2.68
C GLN A 96 16.58 -12.92 2.36
N ASN A 97 17.53 -12.50 3.20
CA ASN A 97 18.95 -12.81 3.00
C ASN A 97 19.19 -14.32 3.18
N GLN A 98 18.54 -14.96 4.16
CA GLN A 98 18.61 -16.41 4.35
C GLN A 98 18.06 -17.18 3.15
N ALA A 99 16.91 -16.75 2.61
CA ALA A 99 16.34 -17.34 1.41
C ALA A 99 17.24 -17.15 0.18
N GLN A 100 17.84 -15.98 0.03
CA GLN A 100 18.77 -15.67 -1.06
C GLN A 100 20.04 -16.53 -0.99
N GLN A 101 20.62 -16.68 0.20
CA GLN A 101 21.77 -17.57 0.43
C GLN A 101 21.45 -19.02 0.05
N LEU A 102 20.26 -19.51 0.44
CA LEU A 102 19.83 -20.85 0.06
C LEU A 102 19.71 -21.02 -1.46
N ILE A 103 19.14 -20.02 -2.16
CA ILE A 103 19.05 -20.05 -3.63
C ILE A 103 20.45 -20.11 -4.26
N GLU A 104 21.40 -19.33 -3.75
CA GLU A 104 22.79 -19.36 -4.23
C GLU A 104 23.46 -20.72 -4.01
N GLU A 105 23.24 -21.35 -2.86
CA GLU A 105 23.73 -22.71 -2.59
C GLU A 105 23.11 -23.75 -3.52
N LEU A 106 21.80 -23.66 -3.77
CA LEU A 106 21.07 -24.54 -4.68
C LEU A 106 21.56 -24.39 -6.13
N ASN A 107 21.83 -23.16 -6.57
CA ASN A 107 22.39 -22.89 -7.89
C ASN A 107 23.79 -23.50 -8.05
N ARG A 108 24.63 -23.51 -6.99
CA ARG A 108 25.97 -24.15 -7.02
C ARG A 108 25.90 -25.66 -7.23
N ILE A 109 24.82 -26.31 -6.80
CA ILE A 109 24.57 -27.74 -7.04
C ILE A 109 23.64 -27.99 -8.25
N ASN A 110 23.52 -26.99 -9.13
CA ASN A 110 22.79 -27.04 -10.39
C ASN A 110 21.26 -27.23 -10.25
N VAL A 111 20.68 -26.72 -9.17
CA VAL A 111 19.23 -26.64 -8.96
C VAL A 111 18.79 -25.19 -9.26
N ASN A 112 18.60 -24.88 -10.54
CA ASN A 112 18.44 -23.51 -11.03
C ASN A 112 16.97 -23.07 -11.18
N ASP A 113 16.01 -23.97 -11.01
CA ASP A 113 14.57 -23.70 -11.14
C ASP A 113 13.94 -23.22 -9.81
N VAL A 114 14.73 -22.49 -9.01
CA VAL A 114 14.37 -22.02 -7.68
C VAL A 114 14.10 -20.52 -7.66
N TRP A 115 13.15 -20.11 -6.82
CA TRP A 115 12.71 -18.72 -6.73
C TRP A 115 12.06 -18.47 -5.35
N MET A 116 11.98 -17.21 -4.95
CA MET A 116 11.42 -16.82 -3.66
C MET A 116 10.03 -16.20 -3.77
N THR A 117 9.24 -16.35 -2.71
CA THR A 117 7.94 -15.65 -2.50
C THR A 117 7.88 -15.10 -1.09
N ASP A 118 7.30 -13.92 -0.92
CA ASP A 118 6.93 -13.41 0.39
C ASP A 118 5.42 -13.65 0.63
N GLU A 119 5.08 -14.48 1.60
CA GLU A 119 3.70 -14.86 1.95
C GLU A 119 3.56 -15.04 3.47
N ASP A 120 2.48 -14.53 4.05
CA ASP A 120 2.14 -14.67 5.48
C ASP A 120 3.23 -14.26 6.49
N GLY A 121 4.10 -13.33 6.10
CA GLY A 121 5.23 -12.88 6.94
C GLY A 121 6.44 -13.82 6.92
N TYR A 122 6.50 -14.74 5.97
CA TYR A 122 7.64 -15.61 5.69
C TYR A 122 8.19 -15.33 4.29
N THR A 123 9.48 -15.59 4.10
CA THR A 123 10.07 -15.72 2.77
C THR A 123 10.23 -17.22 2.49
N HIS A 124 9.56 -17.71 1.45
CA HIS A 124 9.64 -19.11 1.04
C HIS A 124 10.57 -19.26 -0.16
N VAL A 125 11.35 -20.35 -0.17
CA VAL A 125 12.08 -20.79 -1.36
C VAL A 125 11.31 -21.93 -2.00
N ASN A 126 10.90 -21.73 -3.25
CA ASN A 126 10.10 -22.66 -4.03
C ASN A 126 10.91 -23.15 -5.23
N ARG A 127 10.56 -24.34 -5.74
CA ARG A 127 11.16 -24.95 -6.93
C ARG A 127 10.09 -25.31 -7.96
N GLY A 128 10.38 -25.01 -9.21
CA GLY A 128 9.52 -25.30 -10.36
C GLY A 128 8.26 -24.44 -10.40
N LYS A 129 7.56 -24.53 -11.54
CA LYS A 129 6.23 -23.96 -11.77
C LYS A 129 5.44 -24.99 -12.58
N PHE A 130 4.38 -25.54 -12.00
CA PHE A 130 3.64 -26.68 -12.55
C PHE A 130 2.17 -26.34 -12.71
N ASN A 131 1.57 -26.64 -13.86
CA ASN A 131 0.15 -26.33 -14.08
C ASN A 131 -0.79 -27.38 -13.45
N ASP A 132 -0.27 -28.57 -13.12
CA ASP A 132 -1.06 -29.69 -12.60
C ASP A 132 -0.21 -30.54 -11.64
N PRO A 133 -0.59 -30.66 -10.36
CA PRO A 133 0.20 -31.36 -9.35
C PRO A 133 0.14 -32.89 -9.47
N THR A 134 -0.80 -33.41 -10.27
CA THR A 134 -1.03 -34.86 -10.41
C THR A 134 -0.11 -35.50 -11.45
N LYS A 135 0.56 -34.70 -12.27
CA LYS A 135 1.40 -35.22 -13.35
C LYS A 135 2.63 -35.97 -12.80
N PRO A 136 3.07 -37.06 -13.48
CA PRO A 136 4.19 -37.88 -13.02
C PRO A 136 5.52 -37.13 -12.90
N ASP A 137 5.75 -36.14 -13.75
CA ASP A 137 6.93 -35.26 -13.73
C ASP A 137 7.00 -34.41 -12.46
N VAL A 138 5.87 -33.86 -11.99
CA VAL A 138 5.79 -33.11 -10.73
C VAL A 138 6.10 -33.99 -9.53
N GLN A 139 5.56 -35.21 -9.50
CA GLN A 139 5.84 -36.17 -8.44
C GLN A 139 7.31 -36.61 -8.44
N SER A 140 7.91 -36.74 -9.64
CA SER A 140 9.34 -36.99 -9.78
C SER A 140 10.18 -35.83 -9.24
N ALA A 141 9.84 -34.59 -9.62
CA ALA A 141 10.50 -33.38 -9.14
C ALA A 141 10.41 -33.26 -7.61
N LEU A 142 9.25 -33.55 -7.01
CA LEU A 142 9.07 -33.55 -5.55
C LEU A 142 9.97 -34.59 -4.86
N ARG A 143 10.05 -35.82 -5.39
CA ARG A 143 10.95 -36.85 -4.85
C ARG A 143 12.41 -36.43 -4.97
N GLN A 144 12.81 -35.88 -6.10
CA GLN A 144 14.16 -35.36 -6.31
C GLN A 144 14.47 -34.24 -5.31
N SER A 145 13.57 -33.27 -5.14
CA SER A 145 13.71 -32.18 -4.16
C SER A 145 13.95 -32.70 -2.75
N ARG A 146 13.20 -33.74 -2.32
CA ARG A 146 13.38 -34.37 -0.99
C ARG A 146 14.70 -35.11 -0.83
N MET A 147 15.35 -35.50 -1.93
CA MET A 147 16.62 -36.22 -1.95
C MET A 147 17.84 -35.31 -2.12
N LEU A 148 17.63 -34.02 -2.41
CA LEU A 148 18.69 -33.03 -2.55
C LEU A 148 19.55 -32.98 -1.28
N LYS A 149 20.86 -32.85 -1.49
CA LYS A 149 21.85 -32.68 -0.44
C LYS A 149 22.44 -31.28 -0.51
N VAL A 150 22.54 -30.64 0.65
CA VAL A 150 23.30 -29.39 0.83
C VAL A 150 24.39 -29.71 1.83
N GLY A 151 25.64 -29.73 1.36
CA GLY A 151 26.75 -30.34 2.12
C GLY A 151 26.49 -31.84 2.35
N ASN A 152 26.53 -32.26 3.62
CA ASN A 152 26.26 -33.64 4.03
C ASN A 152 24.80 -33.91 4.43
N ASP A 153 23.97 -32.88 4.49
CA ASP A 153 22.62 -32.96 5.03
C ASP A 153 21.56 -33.06 3.93
N ARG A 154 20.37 -33.55 4.30
CA ARG A 154 19.15 -33.57 3.46
C ARG A 154 18.10 -32.63 4.06
N PRO A 155 18.26 -31.31 3.89
CA PRO A 155 17.39 -30.35 4.57
C PRO A 155 15.94 -30.35 4.07
N PHE A 156 15.70 -30.89 2.86
CA PHE A 156 14.40 -30.77 2.18
C PHE A 156 13.52 -32.02 2.27
N THR A 157 13.75 -32.92 3.24
CA THR A 157 12.91 -34.12 3.43
C THR A 157 11.43 -33.77 3.65
N ALA A 158 11.15 -32.59 4.22
CA ALA A 158 9.83 -32.04 4.44
C ALA A 158 9.24 -31.25 3.25
N ALA A 159 9.92 -31.19 2.10
CA ALA A 159 9.43 -30.46 0.93
C ALA A 159 8.05 -30.98 0.50
N ARG A 160 7.19 -30.07 0.05
CA ARG A 160 5.79 -30.37 -0.31
C ARG A 160 5.30 -29.51 -1.46
N LEU A 161 4.31 -30.03 -2.19
CA LEU A 161 3.59 -29.26 -3.19
C LEU A 161 2.69 -28.23 -2.50
N VAL A 162 2.73 -27.01 -3.00
CA VAL A 162 1.88 -25.90 -2.57
C VAL A 162 1.27 -25.26 -3.81
N ALA A 163 0.01 -24.85 -3.70
CA ALA A 163 -0.55 -23.91 -4.65
C ALA A 163 0.22 -22.60 -4.47
N ALA A 164 0.88 -22.17 -5.53
CA ALA A 164 1.65 -20.95 -5.56
C ALA A 164 0.96 -19.97 -6.51
N ARG A 165 0.67 -18.79 -5.99
CA ARG A 165 0.43 -17.66 -6.87
C ARG A 165 1.76 -17.37 -7.57
N PRO A 166 1.76 -16.82 -8.79
CA PRO A 166 2.95 -16.15 -9.28
C PRO A 166 3.47 -15.29 -8.14
N ALA A 167 4.69 -15.55 -7.67
CA ALA A 167 5.50 -14.44 -7.26
C ALA A 167 5.35 -13.51 -8.46
N MET A 168 4.71 -12.37 -8.27
CA MET A 168 5.20 -11.23 -9.00
C MET A 168 6.70 -11.31 -8.83
N GLU A 169 7.40 -11.52 -9.93
CA GLU A 169 8.84 -11.42 -9.94
C GLU A 169 9.14 -10.16 -9.15
N VAL A 170 9.68 -10.32 -7.94
CA VAL A 170 10.20 -9.21 -7.18
C VAL A 170 11.53 -8.89 -7.87
N THR A 171 11.48 -8.53 -9.15
CA THR A 171 12.23 -7.35 -9.58
C THR A 171 11.69 -6.29 -8.65
N ALA A 172 12.40 -6.01 -7.55
CA ALA A 172 11.97 -5.10 -6.52
C ALA A 172 11.60 -3.80 -7.24
N SER A 173 10.31 -3.62 -7.51
CA SER A 173 9.87 -2.58 -8.42
C SER A 173 10.39 -1.30 -7.83
N ASP A 174 10.86 -0.36 -8.64
CA ASP A 174 11.23 0.96 -8.12
C ASP A 174 10.03 1.63 -7.40
N MET A 175 8.81 1.06 -7.54
CA MET A 175 7.57 1.40 -6.83
C MET A 175 7.39 0.76 -5.46
N ASP A 176 8.12 -0.29 -5.08
CA ASP A 176 7.96 -0.90 -3.74
C ASP A 176 8.61 0.00 -2.68
N LEU A 177 7.78 0.57 -1.81
CA LEU A 177 8.19 1.50 -0.76
C LEU A 177 9.12 0.83 0.26
N LYS A 178 9.07 -0.51 0.42
CA LYS A 178 9.94 -1.26 1.35
C LYS A 178 11.43 -1.07 1.06
N ARG A 179 11.81 -0.74 -0.19
CA ARG A 179 13.19 -0.47 -0.57
C ARG A 179 13.77 0.77 0.12
N TYR A 180 12.92 1.64 0.63
CA TYR A 180 13.26 2.90 1.28
C TYR A 180 13.15 2.84 2.81
N ARG A 181 12.92 1.65 3.39
CA ARG A 181 12.92 1.43 4.84
C ARG A 181 14.25 1.86 5.46
N ASP A 182 14.20 2.24 6.73
CA ASP A 182 15.35 2.65 7.55
C ASP A 182 16.11 3.91 7.07
N GLN A 183 15.65 4.59 6.02
CA GLN A 183 16.26 5.82 5.51
C GLN A 183 15.74 7.10 6.21
N GLY A 184 14.84 6.95 7.18
CA GLY A 184 14.22 8.09 7.89
C GLY A 184 13.35 8.97 6.98
N LEU A 185 12.81 8.39 5.90
CA LEU A 185 11.99 9.08 4.92
C LEU A 185 10.51 9.12 5.32
N TYR A 186 9.79 10.05 4.73
CA TYR A 186 8.35 10.23 4.81
C TYR A 186 7.76 10.20 3.41
N SER A 187 6.51 9.77 3.30
CA SER A 187 5.76 9.77 2.04
C SER A 187 4.30 10.16 2.31
N LEU A 188 3.63 10.81 1.35
CA LEU A 188 2.23 11.19 1.49
C LEU A 188 1.34 9.99 1.17
N GLN A 189 0.62 9.45 2.15
CA GLN A 189 -0.36 8.40 1.91
C GLN A 189 -1.61 9.00 1.25
N VAL A 190 -2.00 8.42 0.10
CA VAL A 190 -3.12 8.89 -0.73
C VAL A 190 -4.18 7.82 -0.97
N ALA A 191 -3.87 6.54 -0.74
CA ALA A 191 -4.87 5.48 -0.76
C ALA A 191 -4.48 4.25 0.08
N VAL A 192 -5.49 3.45 0.40
CA VAL A 192 -5.38 2.14 1.03
C VAL A 192 -6.28 1.16 0.29
N TYR A 193 -5.79 -0.06 0.07
CA TYR A 193 -6.52 -1.18 -0.50
C TYR A 193 -6.52 -2.34 0.49
N ASP A 194 -7.66 -3.01 0.65
CA ASP A 194 -7.77 -4.21 1.48
C ASP A 194 -8.65 -5.28 0.84
N ASP A 195 -8.85 -6.39 1.55
CA ASP A 195 -9.59 -7.55 1.08
C ASP A 195 -11.04 -7.25 0.69
N THR A 196 -11.62 -6.15 1.15
CA THR A 196 -12.97 -5.72 0.73
C THR A 196 -13.01 -5.23 -0.72
N ALA A 197 -11.87 -4.94 -1.36
CA ALA A 197 -11.76 -4.75 -2.81
C ALA A 197 -11.72 -6.07 -3.60
N GLY A 198 -11.60 -7.21 -2.92
CA GLY A 198 -11.42 -8.53 -3.51
C GLY A 198 -10.04 -9.14 -3.23
N PRO A 199 -9.84 -10.42 -3.59
CA PRO A 199 -8.62 -11.18 -3.26
C PRO A 199 -7.35 -10.65 -3.95
N ASN A 200 -7.50 -9.74 -4.91
CA ASN A 200 -6.43 -9.14 -5.71
C ASN A 200 -6.11 -7.69 -5.32
N TYR A 201 -6.49 -7.25 -4.11
CA TYR A 201 -6.27 -5.86 -3.65
C TYR A 201 -4.81 -5.39 -3.71
N GLN A 202 -3.84 -6.29 -3.63
CA GLN A 202 -2.42 -5.98 -3.82
C GLN A 202 -2.13 -5.52 -5.25
N GLN A 203 -2.64 -6.25 -6.25
CA GLN A 203 -2.50 -5.89 -7.67
C GLN A 203 -3.21 -4.57 -7.98
N LEU A 204 -4.37 -4.31 -7.35
CA LEU A 204 -5.06 -3.03 -7.49
C LEU A 204 -4.22 -1.87 -6.96
N ALA A 205 -3.50 -2.09 -5.85
CA ALA A 205 -2.60 -1.10 -5.29
C ALA A 205 -1.41 -0.82 -6.23
N GLU A 206 -0.74 -1.87 -6.72
CA GLU A 206 0.37 -1.71 -7.67
C GLU A 206 -0.05 -0.99 -8.95
N GLN A 207 -1.22 -1.35 -9.49
CA GLN A 207 -1.78 -0.68 -10.68
C GLN A 207 -2.07 0.80 -10.40
N ALA A 208 -2.62 1.13 -9.23
CA ALA A 208 -2.87 2.52 -8.83
C ALA A 208 -1.56 3.32 -8.74
N ALA A 209 -0.51 2.75 -8.14
CA ALA A 209 0.82 3.38 -8.10
C ALA A 209 1.40 3.56 -9.52
N ALA A 210 1.25 2.56 -10.40
CA ALA A 210 1.70 2.63 -11.78
C ALA A 210 0.96 3.72 -12.57
N ASN A 211 -0.35 3.85 -12.40
CA ASN A 211 -1.17 4.90 -13.02
C ASN A 211 -0.69 6.30 -12.59
N LEU A 212 -0.41 6.49 -11.30
CA LEU A 212 0.14 7.75 -10.79
C LEU A 212 1.53 8.05 -11.38
N ARG A 213 2.39 7.03 -11.57
CA ARG A 213 3.68 7.21 -12.26
C ARG A 213 3.53 7.58 -13.73
N GLN A 214 2.54 7.02 -14.43
CA GLN A 214 2.22 7.39 -15.81
C GLN A 214 1.77 8.86 -15.92
N ASP A 215 1.13 9.39 -14.88
CA ASP A 215 0.79 10.80 -14.75
C ASP A 215 1.98 11.70 -14.36
N GLY A 216 3.17 11.14 -14.17
CA GLY A 216 4.40 11.86 -13.83
C GLY A 216 4.63 12.04 -12.32
N ASP A 217 3.85 11.37 -11.47
CA ASP A 217 4.00 11.45 -10.02
C ASP A 217 4.96 10.40 -9.46
N GLN A 218 5.74 10.77 -8.44
CA GLN A 218 6.63 9.82 -7.75
C GLN A 218 5.81 8.94 -6.79
N ALA A 219 5.12 7.93 -7.31
CA ALA A 219 4.24 7.07 -6.53
C ALA A 219 4.88 5.72 -6.16
N PHE A 220 4.43 5.15 -5.05
CA PHE A 220 4.88 3.88 -4.48
C PHE A 220 3.72 3.08 -3.90
N PHE A 221 3.87 1.76 -3.86
CA PHE A 221 3.00 0.87 -3.10
C PHE A 221 3.74 0.28 -1.90
N TYR A 222 3.00 -0.08 -0.85
CA TYR A 222 3.51 -0.85 0.28
C TYR A 222 2.50 -1.94 0.64
N HIS A 223 2.93 -3.21 0.69
CA HIS A 223 2.08 -4.30 1.16
C HIS A 223 2.33 -4.61 2.62
N GLY A 224 1.34 -4.29 3.46
CA GLY A 224 1.22 -4.79 4.83
C GLY A 224 0.46 -6.12 4.88
N LYS A 225 0.31 -6.66 6.09
CA LYS A 225 -0.31 -7.98 6.31
C LYS A 225 -1.76 -8.08 5.84
N PHE A 226 -2.54 -7.02 6.04
CA PHE A 226 -3.97 -7.01 5.75
C PHE A 226 -4.37 -5.96 4.70
N ARG A 227 -3.46 -5.06 4.33
CA ARG A 227 -3.74 -3.88 3.52
C ARG A 227 -2.53 -3.49 2.69
N SER A 228 -2.78 -2.90 1.54
CA SER A 228 -1.79 -2.26 0.69
C SER A 228 -1.98 -0.76 0.70
N MET A 229 -0.91 0.02 0.80
CA MET A 229 -0.96 1.48 0.82
C MET A 229 -0.37 2.04 -0.46
N ILE A 230 -0.93 3.16 -0.91
CA ILE A 230 -0.37 3.99 -2.00
C ILE A 230 0.13 5.28 -1.41
N THR A 231 1.36 5.62 -1.75
CA THR A 231 2.00 6.83 -1.26
C THR A 231 2.67 7.60 -2.40
N VAL A 232 2.84 8.91 -2.23
CA VAL A 232 3.42 9.82 -3.23
C VAL A 232 4.49 10.69 -2.60
N GLY A 233 5.64 10.75 -3.28
CA GLY A 233 6.82 11.50 -2.89
C GLY A 233 7.69 10.78 -1.85
N LEU A 234 8.98 11.09 -1.82
CA LEU A 234 9.87 10.73 -0.72
C LEU A 234 10.49 12.00 -0.16
N PHE A 235 10.35 12.18 1.15
CA PHE A 235 10.76 13.38 1.86
C PHE A 235 11.66 13.00 3.03
N THR A 236 12.82 13.61 3.13
CA THR A 236 13.53 13.69 4.42
C THR A 236 12.71 14.51 5.41
N TYR A 237 13.04 14.44 6.70
CA TYR A 237 12.34 15.21 7.73
C TYR A 237 12.30 16.72 7.41
N ASP A 238 13.43 17.34 7.04
CA ASP A 238 13.48 18.78 6.74
C ASP A 238 12.76 19.14 5.42
N GLN A 239 12.55 18.18 4.52
CA GLN A 239 11.72 18.38 3.32
C GLN A 239 10.22 18.21 3.61
N ALA A 240 9.86 17.38 4.60
CA ALA A 240 8.49 17.13 5.00
C ALA A 240 7.93 18.25 5.89
N TRP A 241 8.77 18.84 6.73
CA TRP A 241 8.37 19.71 7.83
C TRP A 241 9.05 21.08 7.79
N LEU A 242 8.28 22.12 8.07
CA LEU A 242 8.76 23.45 8.40
C LEU A 242 8.75 23.60 9.92
N LYS A 243 9.95 23.65 10.51
CA LYS A 243 10.13 23.95 11.94
C LYS A 243 9.68 25.39 12.20
N ARG A 244 8.64 25.57 12.99
CA ARG A 244 8.23 26.88 13.49
C ARG A 244 8.63 27.02 14.94
N MET A 245 9.34 28.10 15.26
CA MET A 245 9.61 28.45 16.66
C MET A 245 8.27 28.60 17.40
N ASN A 246 8.07 27.80 18.45
CA ASN A 246 6.94 27.85 19.40
C ASN A 246 5.55 27.38 18.90
N VAL A 247 5.41 26.80 17.69
CA VAL A 247 4.08 26.40 17.15
C VAL A 247 4.02 24.92 16.70
N GLY A 248 5.12 24.18 16.86
CA GLY A 248 5.23 22.81 16.36
C GLY A 248 5.49 22.75 14.86
N ASP A 249 5.71 21.55 14.35
CA ASP A 249 6.03 21.33 12.94
C ASP A 249 4.77 21.49 12.08
N THR A 250 4.95 22.16 10.94
CA THR A 250 3.92 22.30 9.91
C THR A 250 4.39 21.67 8.62
N TYR A 251 3.48 21.17 7.77
CA TYR A 251 3.89 20.61 6.49
C TYR A 251 4.62 21.63 5.61
N SER A 252 5.61 21.15 4.88
CA SER A 252 6.31 21.95 3.88
C SER A 252 5.41 22.31 2.70
N GLN A 253 5.82 23.33 1.94
CA GLN A 253 5.12 23.73 0.72
C GLN A 253 5.05 22.61 -0.31
N GLN A 254 6.03 21.69 -0.34
CA GLN A 254 6.02 20.55 -1.25
C GLN A 254 4.94 19.55 -0.88
N VAL A 255 4.82 19.24 0.42
CA VAL A 255 3.79 18.33 0.94
C VAL A 255 2.39 18.95 0.78
N LEU A 256 2.24 20.25 1.06
CA LEU A 256 0.97 20.96 0.88
C LEU A 256 0.50 20.95 -0.57
N LYS A 257 1.41 21.14 -1.55
CA LYS A 257 1.07 21.03 -2.99
C LYS A 257 0.62 19.62 -3.37
N LEU A 258 1.24 18.58 -2.81
CA LEU A 258 0.77 17.22 -3.02
C LEU A 258 -0.58 16.97 -2.36
N GLN A 259 -0.84 17.50 -1.17
CA GLN A 259 -2.15 17.41 -0.54
C GLN A 259 -3.22 18.16 -1.34
N GLU A 260 -2.90 19.31 -1.94
CA GLU A 260 -3.82 19.99 -2.85
C GLU A 260 -4.14 19.13 -4.08
N LYS A 261 -3.13 18.44 -4.63
CA LYS A 261 -3.29 17.51 -5.76
C LYS A 261 -4.00 16.20 -5.39
N TYR A 262 -3.81 15.73 -4.16
CA TYR A 262 -4.35 14.50 -3.59
C TYR A 262 -5.00 14.79 -2.24
N PRO A 263 -6.18 15.43 -2.22
CA PRO A 263 -6.78 15.91 -0.98
C PRO A 263 -7.20 14.81 -0.01
N PHE A 264 -7.51 13.61 -0.51
CA PHE A 264 -8.15 12.56 0.29
C PHE A 264 -7.36 11.26 0.30
N ASN A 265 -7.34 10.57 1.43
CA ASN A 265 -6.86 9.21 1.50
C ASN A 265 -7.99 8.28 1.04
N LEU A 266 -7.90 7.76 -0.19
CA LEU A 266 -8.93 6.89 -0.74
C LEU A 266 -8.87 5.49 -0.12
N PHE A 267 -10.00 4.81 -0.06
CA PHE A 267 -10.10 3.42 0.36
C PHE A 267 -10.72 2.60 -0.76
N ASN A 268 -9.99 1.61 -1.25
CA ASN A 268 -10.37 0.79 -2.41
C ASN A 268 -10.76 1.66 -3.62
N GLY A 269 -10.04 2.77 -3.82
CA GLY A 269 -10.28 3.73 -4.90
C GLY A 269 -11.46 4.70 -4.67
N ARG A 270 -12.12 4.68 -3.51
CA ARG A 270 -13.27 5.53 -3.18
C ARG A 270 -12.99 6.47 -2.01
N THR A 271 -13.64 7.62 -1.98
CA THR A 271 -13.52 8.53 -0.84
C THR A 271 -14.25 7.97 0.37
N VAL A 272 -13.54 7.87 1.51
CA VAL A 272 -14.12 7.44 2.78
C VAL A 272 -14.75 8.61 3.49
N ILE A 273 -15.96 8.40 4.00
CA ILE A 273 -16.59 9.30 4.96
C ILE A 273 -16.42 8.68 6.35
N GLU A 274 -15.59 9.28 7.19
CA GLU A 274 -15.50 8.93 8.60
C GLU A 274 -16.69 9.56 9.33
N LYS A 275 -17.41 8.76 10.14
CA LYS A 275 -18.47 9.26 11.04
C LYS A 275 -17.92 9.42 12.43
N VAL A 276 -17.54 10.62 12.82
CA VAL A 276 -17.14 10.87 14.21
C VAL A 276 -18.39 11.09 15.06
N SER A 277 -18.63 10.17 16.01
CA SER A 277 -19.62 10.28 17.10
C SER A 277 -20.97 10.85 16.70
N GLY A 278 -21.58 10.25 15.65
CA GLY A 278 -22.98 10.48 15.29
C GLY A 278 -23.31 11.73 14.49
N GLN A 279 -22.37 12.66 14.23
CA GLN A 279 -22.74 13.92 13.52
C GLN A 279 -21.74 14.45 12.49
N LYS A 280 -20.45 14.09 12.51
CA LYS A 280 -19.50 14.61 11.51
C LYS A 280 -19.06 13.55 10.53
N VAL A 281 -19.60 13.68 9.33
CA VAL A 281 -19.14 13.08 8.07
C VAL A 281 -17.95 13.92 7.60
N ARG A 282 -16.73 13.40 7.70
CA ARG A 282 -15.56 14.08 7.10
C ARG A 282 -14.77 13.10 6.24
N GLU A 283 -14.36 13.58 5.07
CA GLU A 283 -13.44 12.87 4.20
C GLU A 283 -12.07 12.78 4.88
N GLN A 284 -11.44 11.60 4.86
CA GLN A 284 -10.12 11.43 5.44
C GLN A 284 -9.10 12.16 4.55
N PRO A 285 -8.38 13.19 5.04
CA PRO A 285 -7.38 13.87 4.23
C PRO A 285 -6.16 12.96 4.01
N SER A 286 -5.44 13.14 2.90
CA SER A 286 -4.11 12.54 2.73
C SER A 286 -3.17 13.05 3.82
N PHE A 287 -2.26 12.21 4.32
CA PHE A 287 -1.35 12.57 5.41
C PHE A 287 0.02 11.90 5.25
N LEU A 288 1.05 12.48 5.87
CA LEU A 288 2.39 11.89 5.83
C LEU A 288 2.46 10.64 6.70
N VAL A 289 3.09 9.61 6.15
CA VAL A 289 3.51 8.41 6.88
C VAL A 289 5.03 8.32 6.86
N GLN A 290 5.60 7.81 7.96
CA GLN A 290 7.02 7.49 7.99
C GLN A 290 7.25 6.16 7.27
N VAL A 291 8.26 6.11 6.40
CA VAL A 291 8.71 4.89 5.75
C VAL A 291 9.55 4.10 6.75
N ARG A 292 9.04 2.94 7.16
CA ARG A 292 9.65 2.02 8.14
C ARG A 292 9.74 0.62 7.56
#